data_AF-A0A6I1Q077-F1
#
_entry.id   AF-A0A6I1Q077-F1
#
_cell.length_a   1.000
_cell.length_b   1.000
_cell.length_c   1.000
_cell.angle_alpha   90.00
_cell.angle_beta   90.00
_cell.angle_gamma   90.00
#
_symmetry.space_group_name_H-M   'P 1'
#
loop_
_entity.id
_entity.type
_entity.pdbx_description
1 polymer ?
#
loop_
_entity_poly.entity_id
_entity_poly.type
_entity_poly.pdbx_seq_one_letter_code
_entity_poly.pdbx_strand_id
1 'polypeptide(L)'
;MPSPPYRRILRLIFAYDGDALSLASKHLVEMTLPPSHELCSSEGKAGFWFELRDPHGRPLYRRIQHDPMPRYREAHAPGATPTHVTALRRGVFEILVPAYWEAATLVLLATEHPPVAPFGTIRAERARSGGPRVGTGAAREIARFSLDDILK
;
A
#
# COMPACT_ATOMS: atom_id res chain seq x y z
N MET A 1 14.55 7.51 21.42
CA MET A 1 14.23 6.21 22.07
C MET A 1 13.67 5.28 21.02
N PRO A 2 14.08 4.00 20.95
CA PRO A 2 13.38 3.01 20.13
C PRO A 2 11.97 2.80 20.69
N SER A 3 10.97 2.68 19.81
CA SER A 3 9.59 2.34 20.20
C SER A 3 9.56 0.97 20.88
N PRO A 4 8.80 0.78 21.97
CA PRO A 4 8.67 -0.53 22.63
C PRO A 4 8.14 -1.58 21.63
N PRO A 5 8.54 -2.86 21.76
CA PRO A 5 8.07 -3.91 20.87
C PRO A 5 6.55 -4.07 21.00
N TYR A 6 5.84 -3.85 19.90
CA TYR A 6 4.40 -4.09 19.78
C TYR A 6 4.14 -5.59 19.96
N ARG A 7 3.59 -6.03 21.09
CA ARG A 7 3.28 -7.46 21.35
C ARG A 7 1.87 -7.88 20.95
N ARG A 8 0.95 -6.93 20.85
CA ARG A 8 -0.42 -7.14 20.36
C ARG A 8 -0.67 -6.27 19.14
N ILE A 9 -1.16 -6.89 18.08
CA ILE A 9 -1.26 -6.32 16.74
C ILE A 9 -2.66 -6.59 16.19
N LEU A 10 -3.22 -5.61 15.50
CA LEU A 10 -4.36 -5.81 14.61
C LEU A 10 -3.86 -6.18 13.23
N ARG A 11 -4.16 -7.40 12.82
CA ARG A 11 -4.09 -7.86 11.44
C ARG A 11 -5.38 -7.48 10.74
N LEU A 12 -5.28 -6.61 9.74
CA LEU A 12 -6.38 -6.10 8.95
C LEU A 12 -6.27 -6.66 7.54
N ILE A 13 -7.29 -7.40 7.10
CA ILE A 13 -7.35 -7.92 5.73
C ILE A 13 -8.26 -7.00 4.93
N PHE A 14 -7.72 -6.40 3.89
CA PHE A 14 -8.46 -5.55 2.96
C PHE A 14 -8.76 -6.32 1.68
N ALA A 15 -9.97 -6.16 1.16
CA ALA A 15 -10.35 -6.59 -0.17
C ALA A 15 -10.42 -5.36 -1.09
N TYR A 16 -9.99 -5.52 -2.34
CA TYR A 16 -10.10 -4.49 -3.36
C TYR A 16 -10.73 -5.02 -4.64
N ASP A 17 -11.48 -4.15 -5.32
CA ASP A 17 -11.99 -4.33 -6.67
C ASP A 17 -11.89 -2.99 -7.43
N GLY A 18 -11.04 -2.94 -8.46
CA GLY A 18 -10.65 -1.69 -9.09
C GLY A 18 -9.91 -0.79 -8.10
N ASP A 19 -10.50 0.36 -7.83
CA ASP A 19 -10.03 1.34 -6.83
C ASP A 19 -10.90 1.31 -5.56
N ALA A 20 -11.93 0.46 -5.51
CA ALA A 20 -12.75 0.28 -4.32
C ALA A 20 -12.01 -0.58 -3.29
N LEU A 21 -11.98 -0.11 -2.04
CA LEU A 21 -11.32 -0.75 -0.91
C LEU A 21 -12.30 -0.97 0.23
N SER A 22 -12.24 -2.15 0.84
CA SER A 22 -13.08 -2.50 1.99
C SER A 22 -12.29 -3.36 2.98
N LEU A 23 -12.61 -3.23 4.27
CA LEU A 23 -12.07 -4.15 5.28
C LEU A 23 -12.85 -5.48 5.20
N ALA A 24 -12.16 -6.55 4.85
CA ALA A 24 -12.75 -7.89 4.77
C ALA A 24 -12.74 -8.61 6.13
N SER A 25 -11.66 -8.48 6.90
CA SER A 25 -11.60 -9.04 8.25
C SER A 25 -10.55 -8.36 9.13
N LYS A 26 -10.63 -8.64 10.44
CA LYS A 26 -9.67 -8.20 11.45
C LYS A 26 -9.36 -9.34 12.41
N HIS A 27 -8.12 -9.40 12.89
CA HIS A 27 -7.70 -10.36 13.89
C HIS A 27 -6.73 -9.70 14.87
N LEU A 28 -6.98 -9.86 16.17
CA LEU A 28 -5.98 -9.55 17.19
C LEU A 28 -4.98 -10.71 17.25
N VAL A 29 -3.70 -10.43 17.03
CA VAL A 29 -2.64 -11.44 17.02
C VAL A 29 -1.50 -11.03 17.94
N GLU A 30 -0.84 -12.02 18.53
CA GLU A 30 0.41 -11.84 19.27
C GLU A 30 1.60 -12.07 18.34
N MET A 31 2.33 -11.02 18.03
CA MET A 31 3.53 -11.04 17.18
C MET A 31 4.30 -9.74 17.42
N THR A 32 5.55 -9.67 16.97
CA THR A 32 6.36 -8.44 16.97
C THR A 32 6.25 -7.73 15.62
N LEU A 33 5.88 -6.45 15.61
CA LEU A 33 5.90 -5.66 14.37
C LEU A 33 7.31 -5.20 14.00
N PRO A 34 7.58 -5.08 12.69
CA PRO A 34 8.67 -4.23 12.24
C PRO A 34 8.53 -2.82 12.83
N PRO A 35 9.65 -2.16 13.17
CA PRO A 35 9.63 -0.79 13.64
C PRO A 35 8.98 0.13 12.60
N SER A 36 8.41 1.24 13.09
CA SER A 36 7.93 2.30 12.23
C SER A 36 9.06 2.84 11.37
N HIS A 37 8.74 3.23 10.13
CA HIS A 37 9.58 4.14 9.38
C HIS A 37 9.49 5.55 9.97
N GLU A 38 10.41 6.43 9.55
CA GLU A 38 10.43 7.83 9.97
C GLU A 38 9.09 8.53 9.69
N LEU A 39 8.65 9.32 10.66
CA LEU A 39 7.35 10.00 10.68
C LEU A 39 7.43 11.44 10.14
N CYS A 40 8.59 11.86 9.63
CA CYS A 40 8.78 13.16 8.98
C CYS A 40 7.84 13.35 7.78
N SER A 41 7.70 14.58 7.29
CA SER A 41 6.83 14.91 6.16
C SER A 41 7.02 13.94 4.98
N SER A 42 5.89 13.50 4.42
CA SER A 42 5.83 12.68 3.21
C SER A 42 5.50 13.51 1.96
N GLU A 43 5.55 14.83 2.06
CA GLU A 43 5.31 15.74 0.94
C GLU A 43 6.27 15.44 -0.22
N GLY A 44 5.72 15.34 -1.42
CA GLY A 44 6.48 15.00 -2.63
C GLY A 44 6.98 13.56 -2.73
N LYS A 45 6.71 12.68 -1.75
CA LYS A 45 7.12 11.27 -1.81
C LYS A 45 6.15 10.46 -2.68
N ALA A 46 6.71 9.50 -3.41
CA ALA A 46 5.96 8.55 -4.23
C ALA A 46 6.04 7.13 -3.67
N GLY A 47 5.04 6.30 -4.00
CA GLY A 47 4.96 4.89 -3.61
C GLY A 47 3.67 4.57 -2.86
N PHE A 48 3.68 3.44 -2.15
CA PHE A 48 2.59 3.02 -1.27
C PHE A 48 3.08 2.97 0.19
N TRP A 49 2.30 3.53 1.09
CA TRP A 49 2.51 3.35 2.53
C TRP A 49 1.20 3.51 3.27
N PHE A 50 1.20 3.09 4.53
CA PHE A 50 0.11 3.36 5.45
C PHE A 50 0.61 4.08 6.69
N GLU A 51 -0.30 4.84 7.30
CA GLU A 51 -0.07 5.56 8.54
C GLU A 51 -1.19 5.24 9.53
N LEU A 52 -0.82 5.03 10.79
CA LEU A 52 -1.75 5.26 11.88
C LEU A 52 -1.56 6.67 12.38
N ARG A 53 -2.66 7.41 12.50
CA ARG A 53 -2.68 8.80 12.97
C ARG A 53 -3.50 8.91 14.24
N ASP A 54 -3.05 9.75 15.17
CA ASP A 54 -3.81 10.10 16.36
C ASP A 54 -5.09 10.91 16.00
N PRO A 55 -5.97 11.21 16.97
CA PRO A 55 -7.17 12.02 16.73
C PRO A 55 -6.89 13.45 16.23
N HIS A 56 -5.66 13.94 16.37
CA HIS A 56 -5.22 15.24 15.85
C HIS A 56 -4.58 15.15 14.46
N GLY A 57 -4.57 13.96 13.84
CA GLY A 57 -4.01 13.71 12.52
C GLY A 57 -2.49 13.54 12.49
N ARG A 58 -1.82 13.45 13.64
CA ARG A 58 -0.36 13.25 13.71
C ARG A 58 -0.01 11.77 13.55
N PRO A 59 0.96 11.41 12.70
CA PRO A 59 1.32 10.01 12.51
C PRO A 59 1.97 9.44 13.78
N LEU A 60 1.49 8.27 14.23
CA LEU A 60 2.03 7.46 15.33
C LEU A 60 2.86 6.28 14.81
N TYR A 61 2.56 5.82 13.59
CA TYR A 61 3.21 4.69 12.95
C TYR A 61 3.13 4.83 11.43
N ARG A 62 4.20 4.44 10.74
CA ARG A 62 4.28 4.40 9.28
C ARG A 62 4.98 3.15 8.80
N ARG A 63 4.44 2.52 7.76
CA ARG A 63 5.16 1.49 6.99
C ARG A 63 5.04 1.74 5.50
N ILE A 64 6.21 1.86 4.88
CA ILE A 64 6.37 1.88 3.42
C ILE A 64 6.43 0.42 2.96
N GLN A 65 5.66 0.08 1.93
CA GLN A 65 5.61 -1.27 1.37
C GLN A 65 5.33 -1.21 -0.15
N HIS A 66 5.50 -2.35 -0.83
CA HIS A 66 5.09 -2.46 -2.22
C HIS A 66 3.57 -2.25 -2.36
N ASP A 67 3.15 -1.64 -3.48
CA ASP A 67 1.74 -1.44 -3.78
C ASP A 67 1.03 -2.81 -3.88
N PRO A 68 0.09 -3.12 -2.97
CA PRO A 68 -0.62 -4.39 -2.97
C PRO A 68 -1.72 -4.47 -4.04
N MET A 69 -2.00 -3.37 -4.75
CA MET A 69 -3.00 -3.28 -5.81
C MET A 69 -2.33 -2.96 -7.15
N PRO A 70 -1.46 -3.83 -7.68
CA PRO A 70 -0.73 -3.55 -8.91
C PRO A 70 -1.67 -3.37 -10.10
N ARG A 71 -1.33 -2.47 -11.03
CA ARG A 71 -2.03 -2.32 -12.32
C ARG A 71 -1.53 -3.27 -13.39
N TYR A 72 -0.31 -3.79 -13.23
CA TYR A 72 0.33 -4.73 -14.15
C TYR A 72 1.10 -5.77 -13.36
N ARG A 73 1.36 -6.92 -13.98
CA ARG A 73 2.26 -7.95 -13.45
C ARG A 73 3.23 -8.41 -14.52
N GLU A 74 4.41 -8.83 -14.12
CA GLU A 74 5.36 -9.50 -14.99
C GLU A 74 4.89 -10.95 -15.23
N ALA A 75 4.84 -11.36 -16.49
CA ALA A 75 4.48 -12.68 -16.94
C ALA A 75 5.71 -13.32 -17.60
N HIS A 76 6.04 -14.53 -17.14
CA HIS A 76 7.14 -15.33 -17.66
C HIS A 76 6.58 -16.51 -18.46
N ALA A 77 7.12 -16.72 -19.66
CA ALA A 77 6.87 -17.93 -20.44
C ALA A 77 8.21 -18.62 -20.74
N PRO A 78 8.29 -19.96 -20.73
CA PRO A 78 9.53 -20.67 -21.00
C PRO A 78 10.14 -20.27 -22.35
N GLY A 79 11.43 -19.90 -22.35
CA GLY A 79 12.16 -19.49 -23.55
C GLY A 79 11.80 -18.09 -24.08
N ALA A 80 10.92 -17.34 -23.42
CA ALA A 80 10.55 -15.98 -23.81
C ALA A 80 11.09 -14.93 -22.84
N THR A 81 11.27 -13.70 -23.34
CA THR A 81 11.54 -12.54 -22.49
C THR A 81 10.32 -12.25 -21.61
N PRO A 82 10.50 -11.89 -20.32
CA PRO A 82 9.40 -11.45 -19.49
C PRO A 82 8.65 -10.28 -20.12
N THR A 83 7.32 -10.30 -20.03
CA THR A 83 6.44 -9.24 -20.53
C THR A 83 5.55 -8.76 -19.41
N HIS A 84 5.13 -7.49 -19.39
CA HIS A 84 4.10 -7.10 -18.44
C HIS A 84 2.72 -7.11 -19.09
N VAL A 85 1.80 -7.70 -18.35
CA VAL A 85 0.40 -7.82 -18.72
C VAL A 85 -0.45 -7.08 -17.69
N THR A 86 -1.63 -6.62 -18.09
CA THR A 86 -2.60 -6.02 -17.18
C THR A 86 -2.91 -6.98 -16.04
N ALA A 87 -2.83 -6.50 -14.81
CA ALA A 87 -3.20 -7.28 -13.63
C ALA A 87 -4.72 -7.31 -13.50
N LEU A 88 -5.26 -8.43 -13.01
CA LEU A 88 -6.63 -8.46 -12.54
C LEU A 88 -6.75 -7.47 -11.37
N ARG A 89 -7.64 -6.50 -11.48
CA ARG A 89 -7.86 -5.46 -10.46
C ARG A 89 -8.76 -5.97 -9.33
N ARG A 90 -8.48 -7.14 -8.77
CA ARG A 90 -9.22 -7.69 -7.64
C ARG A 90 -8.31 -8.57 -6.80
N GLY A 91 -8.38 -8.42 -5.48
CA GLY A 91 -7.58 -9.24 -4.56
C GLY A 91 -7.77 -8.88 -3.10
N VAL A 92 -6.93 -9.46 -2.26
CA VAL A 92 -6.83 -9.13 -0.84
C VAL A 92 -5.39 -8.86 -0.44
N PHE A 93 -5.20 -8.02 0.57
CA PHE A 93 -3.88 -7.79 1.18
C PHE A 93 -4.00 -7.54 2.68
N GLU A 94 -2.88 -7.70 3.36
CA GLU A 94 -2.77 -7.57 4.81
C GLU A 94 -2.08 -6.26 5.19
N ILE A 95 -2.62 -5.59 6.21
CA ILE A 95 -1.96 -4.51 6.94
C ILE A 95 -1.88 -4.91 8.40
N LEU A 96 -0.72 -4.68 8.98
CA LEU A 96 -0.45 -4.96 10.38
C LEU A 96 -0.20 -3.66 11.13
N VAL A 97 -0.96 -3.44 12.20
CA VAL A 97 -0.83 -2.25 13.03
C VAL A 97 -0.86 -2.56 14.52
N PRO A 98 -0.23 -1.74 15.37
CA PRO A 98 -0.34 -1.86 16.81
C PRO A 98 -1.79 -1.80 17.31
N ALA A 99 -2.14 -2.67 18.25
CA ALA A 99 -3.52 -2.83 18.71
C ALA A 99 -3.98 -1.85 19.81
N TYR A 100 -3.10 -0.99 20.32
CA TYR A 100 -3.33 -0.18 21.52
C TYR A 100 -3.57 1.32 21.25
N TRP A 101 -3.79 1.69 19.99
CA TRP A 101 -4.11 3.05 19.60
C TRP A 101 -5.60 3.19 19.29
N GLU A 102 -6.42 3.04 20.32
CA GLU A 102 -7.86 3.37 20.27
C GLU A 102 -8.05 4.81 19.76
N ALA A 103 -9.13 5.07 19.03
CA ALA A 103 -9.41 6.33 18.33
C ALA A 103 -8.39 6.76 17.25
N ALA A 104 -7.38 5.94 16.92
CA ALA A 104 -6.50 6.23 15.81
C ALA A 104 -7.18 5.96 14.45
N THR A 105 -6.71 6.68 13.44
CA THR A 105 -7.17 6.51 12.06
C THR A 105 -6.09 5.83 11.23
N LEU A 106 -6.45 4.77 10.49
CA LEU A 106 -5.63 4.20 9.44
C LEU A 106 -5.83 4.98 8.15
N VAL A 107 -4.73 5.47 7.59
CA VAL A 107 -4.69 6.18 6.30
C VAL A 107 -3.81 5.39 5.34
N LEU A 108 -4.35 5.07 4.15
CA LEU A 108 -3.60 4.46 3.06
C LEU A 108 -3.23 5.53 2.06
N LEU A 109 -1.95 5.60 1.71
CA LEU A 109 -1.41 6.55 0.75
C LEU A 109 -0.79 5.80 -0.41
N ALA A 110 -1.13 6.21 -1.63
CA ALA A 110 -0.57 5.64 -2.84
C ALA A 110 -0.35 6.70 -3.91
N THR A 111 0.71 6.52 -4.67
CA THR A 111 0.90 7.26 -5.92
C THR A 111 0.00 6.68 -7.00
N GLU A 112 -0.65 7.57 -7.75
CA GLU A 112 -1.39 7.14 -8.93
C GLU A 112 -0.46 6.54 -9.96
N HIS A 113 -0.72 5.29 -10.31
CA HIS A 113 -0.06 4.67 -11.45
C HIS A 113 -0.83 5.03 -12.72
N PRO A 114 -0.17 5.62 -13.74
CA PRO A 114 -0.82 5.85 -15.02
C PRO A 114 -1.31 4.52 -15.60
N PRO A 115 -2.39 4.50 -16.39
CA PRO A 115 -2.80 3.30 -17.10
C PRO A 115 -1.65 2.81 -17.98
N VAL A 116 -1.12 1.63 -17.66
CA VAL A 116 -0.02 1.02 -18.43
C VAL A 116 -0.64 0.21 -19.56
N ALA A 117 -0.36 0.59 -20.81
CA ALA A 117 -0.60 -0.29 -21.95
C ALA A 117 0.33 -1.52 -21.81
N PRO A 118 -0.16 -2.76 -21.99
CA PRO A 118 0.67 -3.96 -21.90
C PRO A 118 1.84 -3.88 -22.87
N PHE A 119 2.99 -4.43 -22.47
CA PHE A 119 4.23 -4.29 -23.23
C PHE A 119 4.17 -5.10 -24.52
N GLY A 120 4.63 -4.49 -25.61
CA GLY A 120 5.24 -5.21 -26.72
C GLY A 120 6.70 -5.56 -26.43
N THR A 121 7.47 -5.94 -27.46
CA THR A 121 8.89 -6.32 -27.35
C THR A 121 9.80 -5.22 -26.76
N ILE A 122 11.01 -5.56 -26.29
CA ILE A 122 12.06 -4.61 -25.82
C ILE A 122 12.28 -3.45 -26.81
N ARG A 123 12.12 -3.72 -28.12
CA ARG A 123 12.25 -2.73 -29.20
C ARG A 123 11.14 -1.68 -29.16
N ALA A 124 9.90 -2.08 -28.86
CA ALA A 124 8.79 -1.16 -28.70
C ALA A 124 8.99 -0.27 -27.47
N GLU A 125 9.59 -0.81 -26.40
CA GLU A 125 9.87 -0.02 -25.19
C GLU A 125 10.91 1.08 -25.44
N ARG A 126 11.99 0.77 -26.16
CA ARG A 126 13.00 1.79 -26.53
C ARG A 126 12.44 2.88 -27.45
N ALA A 127 11.39 2.59 -28.20
CA ALA A 127 10.75 3.52 -29.12
C ALA A 127 9.67 4.40 -28.45
N ARG A 128 9.39 4.19 -27.16
CA ARG A 128 8.35 4.94 -26.44
C ARG A 128 8.78 6.38 -26.19
N SER A 129 7.93 7.34 -26.57
CA SER A 129 8.06 8.73 -26.14
C SER A 129 7.91 8.78 -24.61
N GLY A 130 9.01 9.09 -23.93
CA GLY A 130 9.18 8.84 -22.49
C GLY A 130 8.15 9.52 -21.59
N GLY A 131 7.34 8.71 -20.91
CA GLY A 131 6.59 9.10 -19.71
C GLY A 131 6.91 8.16 -18.55
N PRO A 132 6.90 8.58 -17.29
CA PRO A 132 7.28 7.71 -16.18
C PRO A 132 6.32 6.51 -16.02
N ARG A 133 6.87 5.31 -15.74
CA ARG A 133 6.13 4.03 -15.60
C ARG A 133 5.54 3.84 -14.20
N VAL A 134 6.17 4.47 -13.23
CA VAL A 134 5.68 4.66 -11.87
C VAL A 134 5.10 6.07 -11.87
N GLY A 135 3.97 6.31 -11.20
CA GLY A 135 3.54 7.70 -11.05
C GLY A 135 4.67 8.53 -10.45
N THR A 136 4.99 9.65 -11.08
CA THR A 136 5.91 10.65 -10.51
C THR A 136 5.17 11.66 -9.66
N GLY A 137 3.84 11.53 -9.56
CA GLY A 137 3.03 12.33 -8.66
C GLY A 137 3.31 11.97 -7.20
N ALA A 138 3.12 12.97 -6.34
CA ALA A 138 3.07 12.74 -4.90
C ALA A 138 1.97 11.72 -4.58
N ALA A 139 2.23 10.84 -3.62
CA ALA A 139 1.18 9.96 -3.15
C ALA A 139 0.05 10.77 -2.53
N ARG A 140 -1.17 10.27 -2.71
CA ARG A 140 -2.39 10.84 -2.14
C ARG A 140 -3.06 9.82 -1.24
N GLU A 141 -3.89 10.31 -0.32
CA GLU A 141 -4.79 9.46 0.45
C GLU A 141 -5.75 8.74 -0.51
N ILE A 142 -5.76 7.42 -0.44
CA ILE A 142 -6.64 6.56 -1.25
C ILE A 142 -7.72 5.89 -0.41
N ALA A 143 -7.52 5.77 0.90
CA ALA A 143 -8.52 5.25 1.82
C ALA A 143 -8.23 5.68 3.27
N ARG A 144 -9.29 5.72 4.06
CA ARG A 144 -9.28 6.08 5.48
C ARG A 144 -10.23 5.19 6.26
N PHE A 145 -9.78 4.69 7.40
CA PHE A 145 -10.59 3.85 8.30
C PHE A 145 -10.36 4.25 9.77
N SER A 146 -11.45 4.47 10.51
CA SER A 146 -11.37 4.64 11.97
C SER A 146 -11.09 3.30 12.63
N LEU A 147 -10.10 3.22 13.53
CA LEU A 147 -9.88 1.99 14.29
C LEU A 147 -11.05 1.65 15.21
N ASP A 148 -11.85 2.62 15.64
CA ASP A 148 -13.04 2.35 16.47
C ASP A 148 -14.12 1.62 15.67
N ASP A 149 -14.29 1.98 14.40
CA ASP A 149 -15.22 1.29 13.50
C ASP A 149 -14.69 -0.08 13.08
N ILE A 150 -13.36 -0.21 13.07
CA ILE A 150 -12.71 -1.48 12.84
C ILE A 150 -12.85 -2.36 14.08
N LEU A 151 -12.80 -1.87 15.32
CA LEU A 151 -12.72 -2.71 16.53
C LEU A 151 -14.05 -3.26 17.06
N LYS A 152 -15.21 -2.70 16.67
CA LYS A 152 -16.56 -3.21 17.00
C LYS A 152 -16.85 -4.59 16.41
#